data_AF-A0A653G4Y3-F1
#
_entry.id   AF-A0A653G4Y3-F1
#
_cell.length_a   1.000
_cell.length_b   1.000
_cell.length_c   1.000
_cell.angle_alpha   90.00
_cell.angle_beta   90.00
_cell.angle_gamma   90.00
#
_symmetry.space_group_name_H-M   'P 1'
#
loop_
_entity.id
_entity.type
_entity.pdbx_description
1 polymer ?
#
loop_
_entity_poly.entity_id
_entity_poly.type
_entity_poly.pdbx_seq_one_letter_code
_entity_poly.pdbx_strand_id
1 'polypeptide(L)' 'MTTSDKQRVTLFLIPALLTHARAQAIVEGKTLTELVEMSLIKYLPKKTIIKKIKIIV' A
#
# COMPACT_ATOMS: atom_id res chain seq x y z
N MET A 1 11.08 7.39 -21.59
CA MET A 1 10.02 6.99 -20.65
C MET A 1 10.70 6.33 -19.45
N THR A 2 10.32 6.68 -18.22
CA THR A 2 10.92 6.08 -17.02
C THR A 2 10.65 4.57 -16.98
N THR A 3 11.70 3.77 -16.79
CA THR A 3 11.74 2.30 -16.88
C THR A 3 11.16 1.57 -15.65
N SER A 4 10.37 2.25 -14.82
CA SER A 4 9.83 1.72 -13.57
C SER A 4 8.31 1.65 -13.64
N ASP A 5 7.74 0.44 -13.46
CA ASP A 5 6.30 0.19 -13.39
C ASP A 5 5.64 0.72 -12.10
N LYS A 6 6.44 1.32 -11.18
CA LYS A 6 5.93 1.89 -9.93
C LYS A 6 5.39 3.32 -10.15
N GLN A 7 4.16 3.57 -9.68
CA GLN A 7 3.55 4.89 -9.61
C GLN A 7 3.72 5.50 -8.21
N ARG A 8 4.14 6.76 -8.12
CA ARG A 8 4.20 7.50 -6.85
C ARG A 8 2.79 7.90 -6.42
N VAL A 9 2.46 7.60 -5.17
CA VAL A 9 1.17 7.94 -4.55
C VAL A 9 1.40 8.68 -3.22
N THR A 10 0.44 9.53 -2.84
CA THR A 10 0.44 10.24 -1.55
C THR A 10 -0.57 9.58 -0.62
N LEU A 11 -0.14 9.21 0.58
CA LEU A 11 -0.98 8.61 1.61
C LEU A 11 -0.98 9.50 2.86
N PHE A 12 -2.17 9.81 3.37
CA PHE A 12 -2.35 10.53 4.63
C PHE A 12 -2.54 9.53 5.77
N LEU A 13 -1.75 9.68 6.83
CA LEU A 13 -1.74 8.78 7.99
C LEU A 13 -1.79 9.59 9.28
N ILE A 14 -2.29 8.96 10.35
CA ILE A 14 -2.21 9.50 11.70
C ILE A 14 -0.73 9.67 12.08
N PRO A 15 -0.29 10.84 12.56
CA PRO A 15 1.13 11.10 12.86
C PRO A 15 1.75 10.09 13.84
N ALA A 16 1.01 9.68 14.88
CA ALA A 16 1.47 8.68 15.83
C ALA A 16 1.79 7.34 15.16
N LEU A 17 0.91 6.87 14.27
CA LEU A 17 1.13 5.63 13.51
C LEU A 17 2.33 5.75 12.57
N LEU A 18 2.51 6.91 11.93
CA LEU A 18 3.66 7.15 11.07
C LEU A 18 4.98 7.06 11.84
N THR A 19 5.04 7.59 13.06
CA THR A 19 6.22 7.51 13.93
C THR A 19 6.54 6.06 14.29
N HIS A 20 5.53 5.28 14.71
CA HIS A 20 5.72 3.87 15.03
C HIS A 20 6.13 3.04 13.81
N ALA A 21 5.51 3.27 12.65
CA ALA A 21 5.86 2.58 11.41
C ALA A 21 7.30 2.86 10.96
N ARG A 22 7.78 4.11 11.13
CA ARG A 22 9.17 4.46 10.85
C ARG A 22 10.15 3.75 11.78
N ALA A 23 9.85 3.72 13.08
CA ALA A 23 10.68 2.99 14.04
C ALA A 23 10.74 1.49 13.70
N GLN A 24 9.59 0.90 13.38
CA GLN A 24 9.50 -0.51 12.96
C GLN A 24 10.32 -0.78 11.70
N ALA A 25 10.23 0.10 10.69
CA ALA A 25 10.99 -0.05 9.45
C ALA A 25 12.50 -0.07 9.72
N ILE A 26 13.00 0.79 10.62
CA ILE A 26 14.41 0.82 11.02
C ILE A 26 14.82 -0.49 11.71
N VAL A 27 14.02 -0.98 12.66
CA VAL A 27 14.28 -2.24 13.38
C VAL A 27 14.33 -3.43 12.42
N GLU A 28 13.49 -3.45 11.40
CA GLU A 28 13.46 -4.50 10.38
C GLU A 28 14.48 -4.31 9.25
N GLY A 29 15.28 -3.24 9.26
CA GLY A 29 16.20 -2.91 8.17
C GLY A 29 15.50 -2.64 6.84
N LYS A 30 14.25 -2.16 6.87
CA LYS A 30 13.40 -1.85 5.72
C LYS A 30 13.19 -0.35 5.59
N THR A 31 12.78 0.08 4.42
CA THR A 31 12.24 1.42 4.21
C THR A 31 10.78 1.48 4.64
N LEU A 32 10.31 2.69 5.00
CA LEU A 32 8.89 2.92 5.29
C LEU A 32 8.00 2.53 4.09
N THR A 33 8.47 2.77 2.87
CA THR A 33 7.75 2.41 1.64
C THR A 33 7.51 0.91 1.56
N GLU A 34 8.53 0.09 1.79
CA GLU A 34 8.41 -1.37 1.77
C GLU A 34 7.45 -1.88 2.84
N LEU A 35 7.53 -1.32 4.06
CA LEU A 35 6.64 -1.69 5.16
C LEU A 35 5.17 -1.37 4.84
N VAL A 36 4.92 -0.23 4.20
CA VAL A 36 3.57 0.16 3.73
C VAL A 36 3.12 -0.72 2.58
N GLU A 37 3.96 -1.00 1.58
CA GLU A 37 3.64 -1.90 0.46
C GLU A 37 3.23 -3.29 0.95
N MET A 38 4.00 -3.89 1.87
CA MET A 38 3.69 -5.19 2.48
C MET A 38 2.35 -5.17 3.22
N SER A 39 2.09 -4.10 3.97
CA SER A 39 0.84 -3.92 4.69
C SER A 39 -0.34 -3.82 3.73
N LEU A 40 -0.23 -3.01 2.67
CA LEU A 40 -1.28 -2.86 1.66
C LEU A 40 -1.58 -4.20 0.96
N ILE A 41 -0.54 -4.95 0.55
CA ILE A 41 -0.71 -6.27 -0.08
C ILE A 41 -1.42 -7.24 0.86
N LYS A 42 -1.08 -7.23 2.15
CA LYS A 42 -1.75 -8.07 3.16
C LYS A 42 -3.25 -7.76 3.28
N TYR A 43 -3.64 -6.50 3.07
CA TYR A 43 -5.05 -6.09 3.05
C TYR A 43 -5.76 -6.34 1.72
N LEU A 44 -5.04 -6.65 0.64
CA LEU A 44 -5.68 -6.99 -0.63
C LEU A 44 -6.40 -8.33 -0.53
N PRO A 45 -7.58 -8.46 -1.15
CA PRO A 45 -8.30 -9.73 -1.20
C PRO A 45 -7.48 -10.76 -2.00
N LYS A 46 -7.44 -12.01 -1.51
CA LYS A 46 -6.77 -13.13 -2.21
C LYS A 46 -7.28 -13.36 -3.64
N LYS A 47 -8.53 -12.99 -3.90
CA LYS A 47 -9.15 -12.97 -5.23
C LYS A 47 -9.89 -11.65 -5.42
N THR A 48 -9.43 -10.85 -6.36
CA THR A 48 -10.14 -9.65 -6.79
C THR A 48 -11.20 -10.06 -7.82
N ILE A 49 -12.45 -10.26 -7.37
CA ILE A 49 -13.57 -10.51 -8.28
C ILE A 49 -14.07 -9.15 -8.79
N ILE A 50 -13.58 -8.72 -9.95
CA ILE A 50 -14.13 -7.55 -10.65
C ILE A 50 -15.47 -7.96 -11.25
N LYS A 51 -16.57 -7.72 -10.52
CA LYS A 51 -17.92 -7.94 -11.05
C LYS A 51 -18.27 -6.79 -11.99
N LYS A 52 -18.51 -7.09 -13.27
CA LYS A 52 -19.12 -6.13 -14.19
C LYS A 52 -20.50 -5.75 -13.64
N ILE A 53 -20.73 -4.47 -13.39
CA ILE A 53 -22.04 -3.97 -12.98
C ILE A 53 -23.00 -4.27 -14.12
N LYS A 54 -24.02 -5.09 -13.86
CA LYS A 54 -25.10 -5.34 -14.83
C LYS A 54 -26.01 -4.11 -14.76
N ILE A 55 -25.78 -3.16 -15.66
CA ILE A 55 -26.70 -2.03 -15.86
C ILE A 55 -27.97 -2.65 -16.43
N ILE A 56 -29.07 -2.60 -15.66
CA ILE A 56 -30.41 -2.95 -16.13
C ILE A 56 -30.98 -1.65 -16.70
N VAL A 57 -31.15 -1.60 -18.02
CA VAL A 57 -31.93 -0.57 -18.74
C VAL A 57 -33.25 -1.20 -19.14
#